data_AF-A0A1Q3CLB9-F1
#
_entry.id   AF-A0A1Q3CLB9-F1
#
_cell.length_a   1.000
_cell.length_b   1.000
_cell.length_c   1.000
_cell.angle_alpha   90.00
_cell.angle_beta   90.00
_cell.angle_gamma   90.00
#
_symmetry.space_group_name_H-M   'P 1'
#
loop_
_entity.id
_entity.type
_entity.pdbx_description
1 polymer ?
#
loop_
_entity_poly.entity_id
_entity_poly.type
_entity_poly.pdbx_seq_one_letter_code
_entity_poly.pdbx_strand_id
1 'polypeptide(L)'
;MLLSHIIPLILFYLAISYITNFLNIKEQKQLYISRQRNLSVSLRSLCISPFTMAELWMNNGRGALLTTSLNHLMHMAEVAIIKFPNEGLTLIASGSAHLVIAVYHVPFRDFDLFYCYENKSASVNLKGLYQRLNLGGAYDAIAIYFDDFEDGIILGFVNPFTHQMTYGHVPVTEVYEDHVDINDINFEYEVVVGIPSDQFSYMMMQLAIVENEW
;
A
#
# COMPACT_ATOMS: atom_id res chain seq x y z
N MET A 1 25.47 -35.90 42.38
CA MET A 1 24.03 -36.17 42.44
C MET A 1 23.16 -34.90 42.62
N LEU A 2 23.70 -33.68 42.47
CA LEU A 2 22.95 -32.42 42.62
C LEU A 2 22.56 -31.75 41.28
N LEU A 3 23.24 -32.10 40.18
CA LEU A 3 22.98 -31.51 38.85
C LEU A 3 21.73 -32.08 38.14
N SER A 4 21.27 -33.28 38.49
CA SER A 4 20.11 -33.92 37.83
C SER A 4 18.76 -33.30 38.19
N HIS A 5 18.69 -32.55 39.30
CA HIS A 5 17.45 -31.90 39.75
C HIS A 5 17.37 -30.41 39.41
N ILE A 6 18.49 -29.77 39.05
CA ILE A 6 18.55 -28.33 38.75
C ILE A 6 18.14 -28.04 37.29
N ILE A 7 18.56 -28.90 36.35
CA ILE A 7 18.26 -28.75 34.92
C ILE A 7 16.74 -28.76 34.60
N PRO A 8 15.92 -29.69 35.16
CA PRO A 8 14.47 -29.67 34.90
C PRO A 8 13.79 -28.40 35.43
N LEU A 9 14.26 -27.87 36.56
CA LEU A 9 13.71 -26.65 37.17
C LEU A 9 13.99 -25.40 36.34
N ILE A 10 15.20 -25.28 35.77
CA ILE A 10 15.56 -24.18 34.87
C ILE A 10 14.75 -24.25 33.57
N LEU A 11 14.62 -25.44 32.98
CA LEU A 11 13.83 -25.63 31.76
C LEU A 11 12.34 -25.31 31.99
N PHE A 12 11.80 -25.69 33.15
CA PHE A 12 10.43 -25.36 33.53
C PHE A 12 10.22 -23.84 33.68
N TYR A 13 11.17 -23.14 34.29
CA TYR A 13 11.10 -21.68 34.46
C TYR A 13 11.21 -20.94 33.11
N LEU A 14 12.09 -21.40 32.21
CA LEU A 14 12.20 -20.86 30.85
C LEU A 14 10.93 -21.13 30.03
N ALA A 15 10.33 -22.31 30.15
CA ALA A 15 9.07 -22.63 29.48
C ALA A 15 7.92 -21.74 29.97
N ILE A 16 7.80 -21.51 31.28
CA ILE A 16 6.79 -20.60 31.83
C ILE A 16 7.02 -19.17 31.33
N SER A 17 8.26 -18.67 31.39
CA SER A 17 8.62 -17.34 30.91
C SER A 17 8.34 -17.15 29.41
N TYR A 18 8.60 -18.18 28.60
CA TYR A 18 8.29 -18.17 27.17
C TYR A 18 6.78 -18.16 26.92
N ILE A 19 6.01 -18.98 27.64
CA ILE A 19 4.55 -19.04 27.50
C ILE A 19 3.90 -17.73 27.95
N THR A 20 4.33 -17.12 29.05
CA THR A 20 3.80 -15.84 29.52
C THR A 20 4.13 -14.70 28.54
N ASN A 21 5.35 -14.66 27.99
CA ASN A 21 5.69 -13.70 26.95
C ASN A 21 4.86 -13.91 25.67
N PHE A 22 4.66 -15.16 25.26
CA PHE A 22 3.88 -15.48 24.06
C PHE A 22 2.39 -15.14 24.22
N LEU A 23 1.82 -15.37 25.41
CA LEU A 23 0.45 -14.98 25.74
C LEU A 23 0.31 -13.45 25.79
N ASN A 24 1.27 -12.75 26.39
CA ASN A 24 1.29 -11.28 26.44
C ASN A 24 1.35 -10.67 25.03
N ILE A 25 2.18 -11.22 24.13
CA ILE A 25 2.23 -10.78 22.73
C ILE A 25 0.90 -11.01 22.00
N LYS A 26 0.24 -12.15 22.23
CA LYS A 26 -1.09 -12.41 21.65
C LYS A 26 -2.16 -11.47 22.17
N GLU A 27 -2.19 -11.20 23.48
CA GLU A 27 -3.13 -10.26 24.08
C GLU A 27 -2.89 -8.83 23.61
N GLN A 28 -1.64 -8.38 23.52
CA GLN A 28 -1.29 -7.08 22.95
C GLN A 28 -1.70 -6.97 21.47
N LYS A 29 -1.52 -8.03 20.69
CA LYS A 29 -1.96 -8.06 19.29
C LYS A 29 -3.49 -8.00 19.18
N GLN A 30 -4.23 -8.66 20.05
CA GLN A 30 -5.70 -8.60 20.10
C GLN A 30 -6.22 -7.24 20.60
N LEU A 31 -5.56 -6.64 21.58
CA LEU A 31 -5.82 -5.27 22.03
C LEU A 31 -5.52 -4.23 20.94
N TYR A 32 -4.44 -4.43 20.18
CA TYR A 32 -4.11 -3.61 19.02
C TYR A 32 -5.17 -3.73 17.92
N ILE A 33 -5.59 -4.95 17.56
CA ILE A 33 -6.63 -5.20 16.54
C ILE A 33 -7.99 -4.64 16.98
N SER A 34 -8.38 -4.82 18.24
CA SER A 34 -9.65 -4.28 18.76
C SER A 34 -9.62 -2.75 18.88
N ARG A 35 -8.48 -2.14 19.22
CA ARG A 35 -8.31 -0.68 19.19
C ARG A 35 -8.27 -0.12 17.78
N GLN A 36 -7.64 -0.80 16.83
CA GLN A 36 -7.69 -0.46 15.40
C GLN A 36 -9.14 -0.49 14.88
N ARG A 37 -9.94 -1.49 15.26
CA ARG A 37 -11.39 -1.52 14.96
C ARG A 37 -12.16 -0.37 15.62
N ASN A 38 -11.82 0.02 16.84
CA ASN A 38 -12.45 1.18 17.48
C ASN A 38 -12.00 2.50 16.83
N LEU A 39 -10.76 2.58 16.32
CA LEU A 39 -10.28 3.69 15.50
C LEU A 39 -10.95 3.76 14.14
N SER A 40 -11.23 2.63 13.49
CA SER A 40 -12.03 2.62 12.25
C SER A 40 -13.46 3.10 12.50
N VAL A 41 -14.01 2.84 13.69
CA VAL A 41 -15.32 3.40 14.10
C VAL A 41 -15.23 4.90 14.39
N SER A 42 -14.15 5.42 14.99
CA SER A 42 -14.00 6.86 15.19
C SER A 42 -13.69 7.62 13.90
N LEU A 43 -12.92 7.04 12.97
CA LEU A 43 -12.68 7.58 11.64
C LEU A 43 -13.97 7.59 10.81
N ARG A 44 -14.80 6.53 10.92
CA ARG A 44 -16.18 6.53 10.41
C ARG A 44 -17.03 7.71 10.91
N SER A 45 -16.82 8.14 12.15
CA SER A 45 -17.59 9.27 12.72
C SER A 45 -17.03 10.65 12.38
N LEU A 46 -15.77 10.75 11.94
CA LEU A 46 -15.07 12.02 11.71
C LEU A 46 -14.93 12.38 10.23
N CYS A 47 -14.92 11.41 9.32
CA CYS A 47 -14.62 11.65 7.90
C CYS A 47 -15.51 10.87 6.91
N ILE A 48 -16.44 10.03 7.37
CA ILE A 48 -17.16 9.13 6.48
C ILE A 48 -18.59 9.62 6.35
N SER A 49 -18.81 10.38 5.29
CA SER A 49 -20.11 10.49 4.63
C SER A 49 -20.75 9.10 4.58
N PRO A 50 -22.06 8.93 4.88
CA PRO A 50 -22.74 7.65 4.71
C PRO A 50 -22.69 7.11 3.26
N PHE A 51 -22.11 7.87 2.33
CA PHE A 51 -21.95 7.56 0.92
C PHE A 51 -20.52 7.18 0.51
N THR A 52 -19.57 6.97 1.44
CA THR A 52 -18.20 6.58 1.08
C THR A 52 -18.17 5.35 0.16
N MET A 53 -17.65 5.56 -1.05
CA MET A 53 -17.67 4.57 -2.13
C MET A 53 -16.54 3.55 -2.01
N ALA A 54 -15.37 3.98 -1.54
CA ALA A 54 -14.26 3.09 -1.21
C ALA A 54 -13.58 3.48 0.11
N GLU A 55 -13.28 2.47 0.93
CA GLU A 55 -12.53 2.58 2.19
C GLU A 55 -11.49 1.45 2.25
N LEU A 56 -10.20 1.83 2.32
CA LEU A 56 -9.07 0.91 2.25
C LEU A 56 -8.13 1.20 3.40
N TRP A 57 -7.64 0.17 4.09
CA TRP A 57 -6.72 0.34 5.22
C TRP A 57 -5.51 -0.58 5.12
N MET A 58 -4.34 -0.02 5.37
CA MET A 58 -3.05 -0.72 5.34
C MET A 58 -2.26 -0.42 6.61
N ASN A 59 -1.93 -1.45 7.38
CA ASN A 59 -1.10 -1.36 8.59
C ASN A 59 0.32 -1.90 8.39
N ASN A 60 1.13 -1.84 9.45
CA ASN A 60 2.42 -2.52 9.58
C ASN A 60 3.44 -2.08 8.50
N GLY A 61 3.45 -0.80 8.14
CA GLY A 61 4.38 -0.24 7.16
C GLY A 61 4.09 -0.64 5.71
N ARG A 62 2.99 -1.35 5.41
CA ARG A 62 2.57 -1.62 4.03
C ARG A 62 2.26 -0.33 3.26
N GLY A 63 1.84 0.72 3.97
CA GLY A 63 1.69 2.05 3.40
C GLY A 63 2.99 2.65 2.84
N ALA A 64 4.14 2.39 3.47
CA ALA A 64 5.43 2.84 2.97
C ALA A 64 5.84 2.15 1.66
N LEU A 65 5.38 0.92 1.43
CA LEU A 65 5.57 0.23 0.16
C LEU A 65 4.83 0.93 -0.97
N LEU A 66 3.57 1.33 -0.74
CA LEU A 66 2.78 2.13 -1.70
C LEU A 66 3.51 3.43 -2.05
N THR A 67 4.01 4.15 -1.04
CA THR A 67 4.78 5.39 -1.24
C THR A 67 6.04 5.15 -2.08
N THR A 68 6.79 4.09 -1.78
CA THR A 68 8.04 3.75 -2.48
C THR A 68 7.77 3.36 -3.95
N SER A 69 6.72 2.56 -4.20
CA SER A 69 6.32 2.19 -5.56
C SER A 69 5.88 3.40 -6.38
N LEU A 70 5.15 4.34 -5.77
CA LEU A 70 4.70 5.57 -6.45
C LEU A 70 5.86 6.53 -6.79
N ASN A 71 6.94 6.53 -6.01
CA ASN A 71 8.13 7.32 -6.34
C ASN A 71 8.70 6.96 -7.72
N HIS A 72 8.72 5.68 -8.08
CA HIS A 72 9.18 5.24 -9.40
C HIS A 72 8.19 5.64 -10.52
N LEU A 73 6.89 5.55 -10.27
CA LEU A 73 5.86 5.91 -11.24
C LEU A 73 5.86 7.41 -11.57
N MET A 74 6.16 8.27 -10.59
CA MET A 74 6.26 9.72 -10.79
C MET A 74 7.32 10.16 -11.80
N HIS A 75 8.39 9.38 -11.96
CA HIS A 75 9.43 9.69 -12.95
C HIS A 75 8.99 9.32 -14.39
N MET A 76 7.93 8.53 -14.53
CA MET A 76 7.43 8.05 -15.80
C MET A 76 6.22 8.84 -16.29
N ALA A 77 5.28 9.17 -15.40
CA ALA A 77 4.01 9.79 -15.75
C ALA A 77 3.63 10.93 -14.79
N GLU A 78 2.88 11.91 -15.30
CA GLU A 78 2.36 13.01 -14.48
C GLU A 78 1.05 12.63 -13.78
N VAL A 79 0.19 11.88 -14.47
CA VAL A 79 -1.14 11.49 -14.00
C VAL A 79 -1.27 9.98 -13.98
N ALA A 80 -1.99 9.46 -12.99
CA ALA A 80 -2.39 8.06 -12.93
C ALA A 80 -3.88 7.94 -12.64
N ILE A 81 -4.48 6.88 -13.15
CA ILE A 81 -5.83 6.46 -12.76
C ILE A 81 -5.68 5.49 -11.60
N ILE A 82 -6.42 5.76 -10.53
CA ILE A 82 -6.63 4.81 -9.45
C ILE A 82 -7.97 4.14 -9.70
N LYS A 83 -7.94 2.84 -9.97
CA LYS A 83 -9.12 1.97 -10.05
C LYS A 83 -9.28 1.24 -8.72
N PHE A 84 -10.54 1.12 -8.29
CA PHE A 84 -10.97 0.45 -7.07
C PHE A 84 -11.85 -0.77 -7.39
N PRO A 85 -11.34 -1.81 -8.10
CA PRO A 85 -12.08 -3.03 -8.33
C PRO A 85 -12.21 -3.87 -7.05
N ASN A 86 -13.17 -4.79 -7.02
CA ASN A 86 -13.35 -5.74 -5.90
C ASN A 86 -12.11 -6.60 -5.59
N GLU A 87 -11.17 -6.72 -6.53
CA GLU A 87 -9.96 -7.54 -6.40
C GLU A 87 -8.79 -6.82 -5.74
N GLY A 88 -8.83 -5.49 -5.61
CA GLY A 88 -7.73 -4.72 -5.03
C GLY A 88 -7.67 -3.28 -5.51
N LEU A 89 -6.57 -2.60 -5.17
CA LEU A 89 -6.26 -1.26 -5.66
C LEU A 89 -5.39 -1.37 -6.91
N THR A 90 -5.75 -0.70 -7.99
CA THR A 90 -4.93 -0.68 -9.21
C THR A 90 -4.63 0.75 -9.63
N LEU A 91 -3.36 1.05 -9.83
CA LEU A 91 -2.85 2.31 -10.38
C LEU A 91 -2.37 2.06 -11.80
N ILE A 92 -2.85 2.85 -12.75
CA ILE A 92 -2.44 2.80 -14.15
C ILE A 92 -1.90 4.16 -14.54
N ALA A 93 -0.67 4.19 -15.04
CA ALA A 93 -0.01 5.39 -15.51
C ALA A 93 0.59 5.15 -16.89
N SER A 94 0.51 6.17 -17.75
CA SER A 94 1.09 6.15 -19.10
C SER A 94 2.16 7.22 -19.19
N GLY A 95 3.31 6.88 -19.79
CA GLY A 95 4.32 7.87 -20.13
C GLY A 95 3.83 8.85 -21.19
N SER A 96 4.54 9.97 -21.36
CA SER A 96 4.17 11.10 -22.24
C SER A 96 4.04 10.76 -23.73
N ALA A 97 4.58 9.63 -24.19
CA ALA A 97 4.45 9.15 -25.56
C ALA A 97 3.50 7.95 -25.71
N HIS A 98 2.84 7.52 -24.62
CA HIS A 98 2.00 6.31 -24.54
C HIS A 98 2.68 4.99 -24.95
N LEU A 99 4.01 5.00 -25.16
CA LEU A 99 4.79 3.81 -25.48
C LEU A 99 5.06 2.92 -24.27
N VAL A 100 4.96 3.48 -23.06
CA VAL A 100 5.21 2.78 -21.80
C VAL A 100 4.00 2.96 -20.91
N ILE A 101 3.47 1.84 -20.44
CA ILE A 101 2.36 1.77 -19.50
C ILE A 101 2.86 1.05 -18.27
N ALA A 102 2.65 1.66 -17.10
CA ALA A 102 2.93 1.01 -15.82
C ALA A 102 1.62 0.70 -15.11
N VAL A 103 1.56 -0.53 -14.59
CA VAL A 103 0.47 -1.02 -13.76
C VAL A 103 1.02 -1.38 -12.42
N TYR A 104 0.43 -0.80 -11.38
CA TYR A 104 0.71 -1.17 -10.01
C TYR A 104 -0.57 -1.72 -9.38
N HIS A 105 -0.54 -2.97 -8.95
CA HIS A 105 -1.68 -3.65 -8.37
C HIS A 105 -1.36 -4.11 -6.95
N VAL A 106 -2.23 -3.73 -6.01
CA VAL A 106 -2.21 -4.23 -4.63
C VAL A 106 -3.47 -5.07 -4.43
N PRO A 107 -3.34 -6.40 -4.23
CA PRO A 107 -4.50 -7.26 -4.08
C PRO A 107 -5.23 -6.96 -2.76
N PHE A 108 -6.56 -7.14 -2.73
CA PHE A 108 -7.39 -6.81 -1.55
C PHE A 108 -6.90 -7.45 -0.24
N ARG A 109 -6.28 -8.64 -0.32
CA ARG A 109 -5.73 -9.39 0.81
C ARG A 109 -4.57 -8.70 1.53
N ASP A 110 -3.94 -7.72 0.89
CA ASP A 110 -2.85 -6.94 1.48
C ASP A 110 -3.35 -5.74 2.29
N PHE A 111 -4.67 -5.52 2.31
CA PHE A 111 -5.35 -4.54 3.14
C PHE A 111 -5.93 -5.21 4.39
N ASP A 112 -5.91 -4.49 5.52
CA ASP A 112 -6.57 -4.88 6.76
C ASP A 112 -8.10 -4.65 6.68
N LEU A 113 -8.51 -3.64 5.93
CA LEU A 113 -9.89 -3.38 5.54
C LEU A 113 -9.89 -3.02 4.05
N PHE A 114 -10.72 -3.70 3.27
CA PHE A 114 -10.96 -3.37 1.87
C PHE A 114 -12.47 -3.36 1.65
N TYR A 115 -13.01 -2.19 1.38
CA TYR A 115 -14.41 -1.99 1.05
C TYR A 115 -14.50 -1.11 -0.19
N CYS A 116 -15.20 -1.60 -1.20
CA CYS A 116 -15.59 -0.84 -2.39
C CYS A 116 -17.04 -1.21 -2.69
N TYR A 117 -17.91 -0.21 -2.76
CA TYR A 117 -19.32 -0.43 -3.05
C TYR A 117 -19.54 -0.79 -4.52
N GLU A 118 -18.84 -0.10 -5.42
CA GLU A 118 -18.85 -0.30 -6.86
C GLU A 118 -17.43 -0.13 -7.43
N ASN A 119 -17.19 -0.68 -8.63
CA ASN A 119 -15.96 -0.41 -9.34
C ASN A 119 -15.91 1.07 -9.73
N LYS A 120 -14.97 1.80 -9.14
CA LYS A 120 -14.77 3.23 -9.42
C LYS A 120 -13.35 3.51 -9.87
N SER A 121 -13.18 4.68 -10.49
CA SER A 121 -11.87 5.17 -10.88
C SER A 121 -11.77 6.67 -10.69
N ALA A 122 -10.62 7.13 -10.23
CA ALA A 122 -10.29 8.53 -10.10
C ALA A 122 -8.91 8.80 -10.70
N SER A 123 -8.79 9.83 -11.52
CA SER A 123 -7.51 10.28 -12.04
C SER A 123 -6.87 11.28 -11.09
N VAL A 124 -5.58 11.12 -10.81
CA VAL A 124 -4.87 11.98 -9.86
C VAL A 124 -3.48 12.33 -10.37
N ASN A 125 -3.03 13.54 -10.04
CA ASN A 125 -1.64 13.92 -10.23
C ASN A 125 -0.73 13.08 -9.32
N LEU A 126 0.19 12.31 -9.91
CA LEU A 126 1.07 11.37 -9.21
C LEU A 126 1.99 12.08 -8.22
N LYS A 127 2.51 13.25 -8.59
CA LYS A 127 3.36 14.06 -7.71
C LYS A 127 2.59 14.54 -6.48
N GLY A 128 1.37 15.02 -6.68
CA GLY A 128 0.47 15.41 -5.59
C GLY A 128 0.14 14.23 -4.66
N LEU A 129 -0.22 13.08 -5.23
CA LEU A 129 -0.49 11.85 -4.47
C LEU A 129 0.72 11.44 -3.61
N TYR A 130 1.91 11.38 -4.21
CA TYR A 130 3.14 11.01 -3.49
C TYR A 130 3.48 12.00 -2.37
N GLN A 131 3.34 13.31 -2.61
CA GLN A 131 3.56 14.31 -1.56
C GLN A 131 2.60 14.11 -0.38
N ARG A 132 1.34 13.74 -0.63
CA ARG A 132 0.38 13.46 0.45
C ARG A 132 0.69 12.15 1.17
N LEU A 133 1.12 11.11 0.47
CA LEU A 133 1.54 9.85 1.10
C LEU A 133 2.77 10.02 2.02
N ASN A 134 3.65 10.96 1.72
CA ASN A 134 4.79 11.30 2.58
C ASN A 134 4.42 12.09 3.86
N LEU A 135 3.15 12.44 4.07
CA LEU A 135 2.69 12.98 5.35
C LEU A 135 2.66 11.91 6.45
N GLY A 136 2.56 10.64 6.08
CA GLY A 136 2.63 9.51 7.01
C GLY A 136 4.05 9.07 7.30
N GLY A 137 4.29 8.62 8.53
CA GLY A 137 5.52 7.92 8.91
C GLY A 137 5.60 6.51 8.33
N ALA A 138 6.81 5.94 8.31
CA ALA A 138 7.07 4.61 7.73
C ALA A 138 6.28 3.45 8.36
N TYR A 139 5.80 3.63 9.59
CA TYR A 139 5.03 2.63 10.34
C TYR A 139 3.57 3.03 10.57
N ASP A 140 3.16 4.19 10.05
CA ASP A 140 1.79 4.66 10.23
C ASP A 140 0.83 3.76 9.44
N ALA A 141 -0.37 3.59 10.00
CA ALA A 141 -1.48 3.02 9.25
C ALA A 141 -1.93 4.05 8.21
N ILE A 142 -2.21 3.60 6.99
CA ILE A 142 -2.80 4.43 5.94
C ILE A 142 -4.23 3.98 5.71
N ALA A 143 -5.16 4.93 5.75
CA ALA A 143 -6.52 4.78 5.30
C ALA A 143 -6.71 5.60 4.03
N ILE A 144 -7.31 5.02 2.99
CA ILE A 144 -7.63 5.68 1.73
C ILE A 144 -9.15 5.69 1.60
N TYR A 145 -9.72 6.88 1.43
CA TYR A 145 -11.14 7.08 1.23
C TYR A 145 -11.37 7.75 -0.11
N PHE A 146 -12.38 7.27 -0.81
CA PHE A 146 -12.85 7.86 -2.05
C PHE A 146 -14.38 7.89 -2.05
N ASP A 147 -14.94 9.04 -2.38
CA ASP A 147 -16.37 9.30 -2.53
C ASP A 147 -16.58 10.06 -3.85
N ASP A 148 -17.56 9.65 -4.66
CA ASP A 148 -17.87 10.26 -5.96
C ASP A 148 -18.36 11.71 -5.81
N PHE A 149 -18.86 12.08 -4.63
CA PHE A 149 -19.33 13.42 -4.33
C PHE A 149 -18.24 14.35 -3.78
N GLU A 150 -17.04 13.82 -3.51
CA GLU A 150 -15.91 14.61 -3.04
C GLU A 150 -14.93 14.90 -4.19
N ASP A 151 -14.35 16.10 -4.20
CA ASP A 151 -13.40 16.56 -5.24
C ASP A 151 -12.02 15.84 -5.18
N GLY A 152 -11.91 14.67 -4.54
CA GLY A 152 -10.63 14.06 -4.25
C GLY A 152 -10.66 12.72 -3.51
N ILE A 153 -9.44 12.21 -3.30
CA ILE A 153 -9.14 11.07 -2.43
C ILE A 153 -8.62 11.62 -1.11
N ILE A 154 -9.16 11.13 0.00
CA ILE A 154 -8.70 11.45 1.35
C ILE A 154 -7.75 10.35 1.83
N LEU A 155 -6.57 10.74 2.28
CA LEU A 155 -5.58 9.88 2.93
C LEU A 155 -5.56 10.20 4.42
N GLY A 156 -5.90 9.21 5.25
CA GLY A 156 -5.72 9.28 6.70
C GLY A 156 -4.47 8.51 7.11
N PHE A 157 -3.65 9.11 7.97
CA PHE A 157 -2.46 8.49 8.54
C PHE A 157 -2.63 8.41 10.04
N VAL A 158 -2.45 7.22 10.61
CA VAL A 158 -2.57 7.02 12.05
C VAL A 158 -1.27 6.43 12.59
N ASN A 159 -0.62 7.17 13.50
CA ASN A 159 0.56 6.65 14.17
C ASN A 159 0.15 5.60 15.22
N PRO A 160 0.69 4.36 15.16
CA PRO A 160 0.28 3.30 16.06
C PRO A 160 0.75 3.50 17.51
N PHE A 161 1.75 4.35 17.74
CA PHE A 161 2.35 4.58 19.06
C PHE A 161 1.77 5.82 19.75
N THR A 162 1.60 6.92 19.01
CA THR A 162 1.11 8.20 19.56
C THR A 162 -0.39 8.38 19.38
N HIS A 163 -1.02 7.58 18.53
CA HIS A 163 -2.42 7.73 18.09
C HIS A 163 -2.72 9.08 17.42
N GLN A 164 -1.69 9.83 17.03
CA GLN A 164 -1.86 11.05 16.26
C GLN A 164 -2.39 10.71 14.87
N MET A 165 -3.31 11.56 14.39
CA MET A 165 -3.92 11.45 13.08
C MET A 165 -3.52 12.63 12.21
N THR A 166 -3.08 12.33 10.99
CA THR A 166 -2.78 13.32 9.96
C THR A 166 -3.63 13.01 8.74
N TYR A 167 -4.08 14.03 8.02
CA TYR A 167 -4.91 13.85 6.83
C TYR A 167 -4.28 14.58 5.63
N GLY A 168 -4.42 13.98 4.46
CA GLY A 168 -4.04 14.57 3.18
C GLY A 168 -5.17 14.46 2.18
N HIS A 169 -5.50 15.55 1.52
CA HIS A 169 -6.44 15.56 0.40
C HIS A 169 -5.67 15.54 -0.93
N VAL A 170 -6.03 14.63 -1.82
CA VAL A 170 -5.50 14.50 -3.17
C VAL A 170 -6.63 14.84 -4.14
N PRO A 171 -6.60 16.00 -4.81
CA PRO A 171 -7.68 16.39 -5.72
C PRO A 171 -7.73 15.45 -6.93
N VAL A 172 -8.96 15.10 -7.35
CA VAL A 172 -9.17 14.42 -8.63
C VAL A 172 -8.80 15.39 -9.76
N THR A 173 -8.14 14.87 -10.78
CA THR A 173 -7.80 15.59 -12.00
C THR A 173 -8.71 15.09 -13.11
N GLU A 174 -9.36 15.99 -13.85
CA GLU A 174 -10.06 15.60 -15.07
C GLU A 174 -9.04 15.17 -16.12
N VAL A 175 -9.22 13.96 -16.66
CA VAL A 175 -8.38 13.45 -17.76
C VAL A 175 -9.29 13.17 -18.94
N TYR A 176 -8.89 13.67 -20.11
CA TYR A 176 -9.61 13.56 -21.38
C TYR A 176 -9.10 12.41 -22.26
N GLU A 177 -8.13 11.63 -21.78
CA GLU A 177 -7.43 10.62 -22.58
C GLU A 177 -8.05 9.23 -22.47
N ASP A 178 -8.15 8.56 -23.63
CA ASP A 178 -8.49 7.16 -23.75
C ASP A 178 -7.41 6.30 -23.08
N HIS A 179 -7.76 5.71 -21.95
CA HIS A 179 -6.86 4.86 -21.21
C HIS A 179 -6.88 3.43 -21.75
N VAL A 180 -5.70 2.83 -21.88
CA VAL A 180 -5.57 1.44 -22.32
C VAL A 180 -6.13 0.51 -21.23
N ASP A 181 -7.18 -0.24 -21.56
CA ASP A 181 -7.64 -1.32 -20.68
C ASP A 181 -6.76 -2.56 -20.91
N ILE A 182 -5.90 -2.83 -19.94
CA ILE A 182 -4.88 -3.88 -20.04
C ILE A 182 -5.51 -5.26 -19.86
N ASN A 183 -6.71 -5.33 -19.27
CA ASN A 183 -7.44 -6.59 -19.08
C ASN A 183 -7.97 -7.16 -20.41
N ASP A 184 -8.12 -6.33 -21.44
CA ASP A 184 -8.55 -6.78 -22.78
C ASP A 184 -7.38 -7.36 -23.59
N ILE A 185 -6.17 -7.32 -23.04
CA ILE A 185 -4.95 -7.73 -23.71
C ILE A 185 -4.66 -9.21 -23.40
N ASN A 186 -5.29 -10.11 -24.17
CA ASN A 186 -4.89 -11.51 -24.22
C ASN A 186 -3.68 -11.67 -25.16
N PHE A 187 -2.46 -11.48 -24.64
CA PHE A 187 -1.23 -11.83 -25.35
C PHE A 187 -0.60 -13.10 -24.78
N GLU A 188 -0.21 -14.00 -25.67
CA GLU A 188 0.71 -15.09 -25.35
C GLU A 188 2.14 -14.62 -25.65
N TYR A 189 3.00 -14.62 -24.65
CA TYR A 189 4.41 -14.30 -24.83
C TYR A 189 5.14 -15.49 -25.44
N GLU A 190 5.88 -15.27 -26.53
CA GLU A 190 6.69 -16.32 -27.17
C GLU A 190 7.82 -16.82 -26.24
N VAL A 191 8.39 -15.92 -25.44
CA VAL A 191 9.48 -16.21 -24.52
C VAL A 191 9.28 -15.43 -23.22
N VAL A 192 9.48 -16.11 -22.09
CA VAL A 192 9.48 -15.50 -20.75
C VAL A 192 10.83 -15.76 -20.09
N VAL A 193 11.51 -14.69 -19.65
CA VAL A 193 12.82 -14.76 -18.99
C VAL A 193 12.73 -14.13 -17.61
N GLY A 194 13.18 -14.87 -16.59
CA GLY A 194 13.35 -14.34 -15.24
C GLY A 194 14.81 -13.98 -14.97
N ILE A 195 15.08 -12.72 -14.68
CA ILE A 195 16.42 -12.21 -14.35
C ILE A 195 16.33 -11.45 -13.02
N PRO A 196 17.30 -11.60 -12.10
CA PRO A 196 17.38 -10.76 -10.91
C PRO A 196 17.38 -9.27 -11.29
N SER A 197 16.58 -8.46 -10.61
CA SER A 197 16.37 -7.05 -10.96
C SER A 197 17.64 -6.21 -10.89
N ASP A 198 18.54 -6.53 -9.95
CA ASP A 198 19.84 -5.90 -9.80
C ASP A 198 20.76 -6.17 -11.00
N GLN A 199 20.79 -7.41 -11.49
CA GLN A 199 21.54 -7.79 -12.69
C GLN A 199 20.97 -7.15 -13.94
N PHE A 200 19.64 -7.17 -14.10
CA PHE A 200 18.98 -6.52 -15.22
C PHE A 200 19.26 -5.01 -15.24
N SER A 201 19.13 -4.33 -14.10
CA SER A 201 19.43 -2.91 -13.97
C SER A 201 20.89 -2.61 -14.34
N TYR A 202 21.84 -3.43 -13.87
CA TYR A 202 23.25 -3.26 -14.20
C TYR A 202 23.49 -3.39 -15.71
N MET A 203 22.91 -4.40 -16.37
CA MET A 203 23.01 -4.60 -17.82
C MET A 203 22.46 -3.40 -18.60
N MET A 204 21.29 -2.89 -18.22
CA MET A 204 20.68 -1.73 -18.87
C MET A 204 21.54 -0.47 -18.75
N MET A 205 22.13 -0.23 -17.57
CA MET A 205 23.05 0.89 -17.36
C MET A 205 24.28 0.81 -18.25
N GLN A 206 24.87 -0.39 -18.42
CA GLN A 206 26.04 -0.57 -19.29
C GLN A 206 25.69 -0.33 -20.77
N LEU A 207 24.54 -0.83 -21.23
CA LEU A 207 24.09 -0.63 -22.61
C LEU A 207 23.80 0.84 -22.93
N ALA A 208 23.16 1.56 -22.00
CA ALA A 208 22.85 2.98 -22.17
C ALA A 208 24.10 3.86 -22.32
N ILE A 209 25.23 3.46 -21.71
CA ILE A 209 26.51 4.19 -21.87
C ILE A 209 27.03 4.02 -23.29
N VAL A 210 27.03 2.79 -23.82
CA VAL A 210 27.55 2.49 -25.16
C VAL A 210 26.76 3.20 -26.25
N GLU A 211 25.44 3.30 -26.12
CA GLU A 211 24.58 3.93 -27.12
C GLU A 211 24.82 5.45 -27.25
N ASN A 212 25.25 6.12 -26.18
CA ASN A 212 25.54 7.56 -26.18
C ASN A 212 26.96 7.91 -26.69
N GLU A 213 27.79 6.91 -27.02
CA GLU A 213 29.14 7.10 -27.57
C GLU A 213 29.19 7.04 -29.11
N TRP A 214 28.05 6.85 -29.78
CA TRP A 214 27.88 6.87 -31.23
C TRP A 214 27.03 8.05 -31.70
#